data_AF-A0A3N9X9I1-F1
#
_entry.id   AF-A0A3N9X9I1-F1
#
_cell.length_a   1.000
_cell.length_b   1.000
_cell.length_c   1.000
_cell.angle_alpha   90.00
_cell.angle_beta   90.00
_cell.angle_gamma   90.00
#
_symmetry.space_group_name_H-M   'P 1'
#
loop_
_entity.id
_entity.type
_entity.pdbx_description
1 polymer ?
#
loop_
_entity_poly.entity_id
_entity_poly.type
_entity_poly.pdbx_seq_one_letter_code
_entity_poly.pdbx_strand_id
1 'polypeptide(L)'
;MLVIHGLWLPGDNSTGGLAVWAEDSAAPIPAPRSGRPARERPHPFAAGHTDLAAVLAEAAEPTRPDTALLTLPTLAGAPTDSPELIRTTVAPAARGRLTLAGWRVPILVYAPDDALSLLHALDDIPAVPGATLRHLAELADFAVDLVTRGRVLPGVRTTTGDQPLGAAVTAGDRTSGAGVTGPSGAAAQAVWRPLLTGTDAAWARSLALALPPAARAAVVPPAAREAVVPPAVHAAVE
;
A
#
# COMPACT_ATOMS: atom_id res chain seq x y z
N MET A 1 -22.02 9.58 1.13
CA MET A 1 -21.60 8.32 1.78
C MET A 1 -20.18 8.06 1.31
N LEU A 2 -19.26 7.74 2.22
CA LEU A 2 -17.89 7.42 1.82
C LEU A 2 -17.75 5.93 1.51
N VAL A 3 -17.08 5.61 0.41
CA VAL A 3 -16.53 4.28 0.14
C VAL A 3 -15.03 4.35 0.39
N ILE A 4 -14.52 3.58 1.34
CA ILE A 4 -13.13 3.64 1.79
C ILE A 4 -12.32 2.54 1.14
N HIS A 5 -11.19 2.91 0.54
CA HIS A 5 -10.27 2.00 -0.13
C HIS A 5 -8.92 2.00 0.58
N GLY A 6 -8.35 0.81 0.74
CA GLY A 6 -6.99 0.62 1.29
C GLY A 6 -6.00 0.16 0.22
N LEU A 7 -4.74 0.55 0.39
CA LEU A 7 -3.58 -0.01 -0.30
C LEU A 7 -2.35 0.07 0.60
N TRP A 8 -1.42 -0.86 0.44
CA TRP A 8 -0.19 -0.86 1.24
C TRP A 8 0.93 -0.12 0.50
N LEU A 9 1.47 0.94 1.09
CA LEU A 9 2.63 1.63 0.58
C LEU A 9 3.90 0.88 1.00
N PRO A 10 4.81 0.56 0.05
CA PRO A 10 6.09 -0.01 0.40
C PRO A 10 6.99 1.04 1.06
N GLY A 11 7.86 0.58 1.96
CA GLY A 11 8.79 1.43 2.69
C GLY A 11 9.19 0.77 4.01
N ASP A 12 10.03 1.45 4.76
CA ASP A 12 10.28 1.13 6.17
C ASP A 12 9.12 1.63 7.05
N ASN A 13 9.22 1.45 8.37
CA ASN A 13 8.16 1.86 9.30
C ASN A 13 7.86 3.37 9.29
N SER A 14 8.70 4.19 8.67
CA SER A 14 8.51 5.65 8.57
C SER A 14 7.91 6.09 7.23
N THR A 15 8.05 5.27 6.18
CA THR A 15 7.69 5.61 4.81
C THR A 15 6.60 4.73 4.22
N GLY A 16 6.52 3.47 4.67
CA GLY A 16 5.49 2.51 4.31
C GLY A 16 4.35 2.47 5.32
N GLY A 17 3.28 1.77 4.96
CA GLY A 17 2.10 1.64 5.82
C GLY A 17 0.82 1.48 5.03
N LEU A 18 -0.30 1.37 5.74
CA LEU A 18 -1.62 1.35 5.12
C LEU A 18 -1.99 2.76 4.68
N ALA A 19 -2.12 2.98 3.38
CA ALA A 19 -2.70 4.18 2.82
C ALA A 19 -4.19 3.98 2.58
N VAL A 20 -4.99 4.86 3.17
CA VAL A 20 -6.45 4.86 3.05
C VAL A 20 -6.90 6.11 2.31
N TRP A 21 -7.83 5.96 1.38
CA TRP A 21 -8.52 7.07 0.71
C TRP A 21 -10.00 6.73 0.56
N ALA A 22 -10.83 7.72 0.22
CA ALA A 22 -12.25 7.49 0.04
C ALA A 22 -12.84 8.16 -1.20
N GLU A 23 -13.83 7.51 -1.79
CA GLU A 23 -14.76 8.11 -2.73
C GLU A 23 -15.99 8.65 -1.98
N ASP A 24 -16.37 9.90 -2.23
CA ASP A 24 -17.63 10.46 -1.75
C ASP A 24 -18.72 10.31 -2.81
N SER A 25 -19.76 9.54 -2.49
CA SER A 25 -20.91 9.33 -3.35
C SER A 25 -21.73 10.61 -3.61
N ALA A 26 -21.59 11.62 -2.74
CA ALA A 26 -22.27 12.91 -2.88
C ALA A 26 -21.46 13.93 -3.71
N ALA A 27 -20.21 13.63 -4.06
CA ALA A 27 -19.37 14.52 -4.84
C ALA A 27 -19.98 14.79 -6.22
N PRO A 28 -20.02 16.07 -6.66
CA PRO A 28 -20.66 16.44 -7.91
C PRO A 28 -19.89 15.86 -9.11
N ILE A 29 -20.64 15.45 -10.13
CA ILE A 29 -20.04 14.99 -11.40
C ILE A 29 -19.41 16.21 -12.10
N PRO A 30 -18.10 16.20 -12.38
CA PRO A 30 -17.45 17.32 -13.05
C PRO A 30 -17.98 17.50 -14.47
N ALA A 31 -18.09 18.75 -14.90
CA ALA A 31 -18.34 19.05 -16.31
C ALA A 31 -17.21 18.52 -17.20
N PRO A 32 -17.53 18.02 -18.41
CA PRO A 32 -16.52 17.59 -19.37
C PRO A 32 -15.60 18.76 -19.73
N ARG A 33 -14.29 18.54 -19.64
CA ARG A 33 -13.29 19.55 -20.00
C ARG A 33 -12.92 19.42 -21.47
N SER A 34 -12.89 20.53 -22.18
CA SER A 34 -12.35 20.61 -23.54
C SER A 34 -10.82 20.60 -23.52
N GLY A 35 -10.21 19.82 -24.42
CA GLY A 35 -8.76 19.82 -24.63
C GLY A 35 -8.06 18.54 -24.19
N ARG A 36 -6.72 18.52 -24.34
CA ARG A 36 -5.91 17.35 -24.00
C ARG A 36 -5.89 17.16 -22.47
N PRO A 37 -6.31 16.00 -21.96
CA PRO A 37 -6.27 15.74 -20.53
C PRO A 37 -4.83 15.75 -20.00
N ALA A 38 -4.60 16.37 -18.84
CA ALA A 38 -3.32 16.31 -18.12
C ALA A 38 -2.88 14.85 -17.88
N ARG A 39 -1.59 14.59 -17.67
CA ARG A 39 -1.12 13.22 -17.41
C ARG A 39 -1.52 12.73 -16.01
N GLU A 40 -1.59 13.64 -15.06
CA GLU A 40 -1.98 13.43 -13.66
C GLU A 40 -3.03 14.49 -13.31
N ARG A 41 -4.13 14.08 -12.68
CA ARG A 41 -5.24 15.00 -12.35
C ARG A 41 -5.91 14.62 -11.03
N PRO A 42 -6.52 15.57 -10.31
CA PRO A 42 -7.27 15.25 -9.09
C PRO A 42 -8.42 14.29 -9.40
N HIS A 43 -8.62 13.30 -8.53
CA HIS A 43 -9.79 12.43 -8.57
C HIS A 43 -11.03 13.23 -8.16
N PRO A 44 -12.05 13.31 -9.02
CA PRO A 44 -13.17 14.23 -8.84
C PRO A 44 -14.09 13.86 -7.67
N PHE A 45 -14.08 12.59 -7.29
CA PHE A 45 -14.92 12.06 -6.22
C PHE A 45 -14.13 11.75 -4.96
N ALA A 46 -12.82 12.07 -4.91
CA ALA A 46 -12.05 11.74 -3.72
C ALA A 46 -12.40 12.69 -2.56
N ALA A 47 -12.72 12.12 -1.41
CA ALA A 47 -12.94 12.86 -0.18
C ALA A 47 -11.65 13.56 0.28
N GLY A 48 -11.79 14.70 0.97
CA GLY A 48 -10.67 15.41 1.55
C GLY A 48 -10.10 14.71 2.78
N HIS A 49 -8.88 15.09 3.20
CA HIS A 49 -8.25 14.54 4.41
C HIS A 49 -9.10 14.75 5.67
N THR A 50 -9.74 15.91 5.81
CA THR A 50 -10.56 16.24 6.99
C THR A 50 -11.77 15.32 7.12
N ASP A 51 -12.53 15.13 6.03
CA ASP A 51 -13.72 14.28 6.04
C ASP A 51 -13.35 12.82 6.29
N LEU A 52 -12.25 12.36 5.67
CA LEU A 52 -11.75 11.01 5.86
C LEU A 52 -11.24 10.77 7.29
N ALA A 53 -10.50 11.71 7.87
CA ALA A 53 -10.00 11.61 9.24
C ALA A 53 -11.17 11.60 10.25
N ALA A 54 -12.19 12.45 10.04
CA ALA A 54 -13.37 12.48 10.91
C ALA A 54 -14.12 11.15 10.94
N VAL A 55 -14.21 10.44 9.81
CA VAL A 55 -14.87 9.13 9.73
C VAL A 55 -14.05 8.02 10.38
N LEU A 56 -12.72 8.14 10.40
CA LEU A 56 -11.80 7.11 10.90
C LEU A 56 -11.29 7.36 12.33
N ALA A 57 -11.64 8.49 12.95
CA ALA A 57 -11.07 8.96 14.21
C ALA A 57 -11.21 7.96 15.38
N GLU A 58 -12.34 7.26 15.47
CA GLU A 58 -12.57 6.26 16.53
C GLU A 58 -11.81 4.94 16.29
N ALA A 59 -11.41 4.66 15.04
CA ALA A 59 -10.74 3.41 14.66
C ALA A 59 -9.23 3.48 14.85
N ALA A 60 -8.60 4.56 14.37
CA ALA A 60 -7.17 4.80 14.54
C ALA A 60 -6.80 6.25 14.15
N GLU A 61 -5.71 6.76 14.72
CA GLU A 61 -5.13 8.04 14.29
C GLU A 61 -4.12 7.82 13.14
N PRO A 62 -4.19 8.60 12.05
CA PRO A 62 -3.25 8.48 10.97
C PRO A 62 -1.89 9.06 11.36
N THR A 63 -0.81 8.38 10.95
CA THR A 63 0.56 8.87 11.11
C THR A 63 0.77 10.17 10.34
N ARG A 64 0.24 10.27 9.12
CA ARG A 64 0.35 11.47 8.29
C ARG A 64 -0.69 11.54 7.17
N PRO A 65 -1.12 12.74 6.78
CA PRO A 65 -1.76 12.95 5.48
C PRO A 65 -0.72 12.92 4.35
N ASP A 66 -1.12 12.45 3.17
CA ASP A 66 -0.32 12.47 1.95
C ASP A 66 -1.22 12.48 0.69
N THR A 67 -0.62 12.36 -0.49
CA THR A 67 -1.32 12.19 -1.77
C THR A 67 -0.74 11.00 -2.53
N ALA A 68 -1.60 10.11 -3.03
CA ALA A 68 -1.21 9.03 -3.92
C ALA A 68 -1.60 9.33 -5.37
N LEU A 69 -0.77 8.88 -6.31
CA LEU A 69 -1.15 8.78 -7.72
C LEU A 69 -1.62 7.34 -7.99
N LEU A 70 -2.88 7.18 -8.38
CA LEU A 70 -3.50 5.90 -8.73
C LEU A 70 -3.67 5.78 -10.24
N THR A 71 -3.43 4.60 -10.77
CA THR A 71 -3.78 4.23 -12.15
C THR A 71 -5.14 3.56 -12.14
N LEU A 72 -6.18 4.28 -12.55
CA LEU A 72 -7.57 3.82 -12.45
C LEU A 72 -8.23 3.65 -13.83
N PRO A 73 -9.19 2.71 -13.96
CA PRO A 73 -10.04 2.62 -15.14
C PRO A 73 -10.77 3.94 -15.37
N THR A 74 -10.74 4.41 -16.61
CA THR A 74 -11.21 5.74 -17.00
C THR A 74 -12.06 5.62 -18.25
N LEU A 75 -13.28 6.15 -18.19
CA LEU A 75 -14.25 6.15 -19.27
C LEU A 75 -14.66 7.59 -19.57
N ALA A 76 -14.59 7.99 -20.85
CA ALA A 76 -14.92 9.35 -21.29
C ALA A 76 -14.19 10.47 -20.50
N GLY A 77 -12.97 10.18 -20.01
CA GLY A 77 -12.15 11.15 -19.27
C GLY A 77 -12.45 11.27 -17.77
N ALA A 78 -13.38 10.48 -17.23
CA ALA A 78 -13.67 10.36 -15.79
C ALA A 78 -13.29 8.96 -15.27
N PRO A 79 -12.88 8.82 -14.00
CA PRO A 79 -12.64 7.50 -13.44
C PRO A 79 -13.98 6.75 -13.37
N THR A 80 -13.96 5.44 -13.56
CA THR A 80 -15.15 4.62 -13.32
C THR A 80 -15.44 4.57 -11.82
N ASP A 81 -16.72 4.66 -11.46
CA ASP A 81 -17.14 4.53 -10.06
C ASP A 81 -16.74 3.15 -9.50
N SER A 82 -16.37 3.11 -8.22
CA SER A 82 -16.17 1.85 -7.52
C SER A 82 -17.49 1.05 -7.43
N PRO A 83 -17.46 -0.29 -7.43
CA PRO A 83 -18.69 -1.10 -7.46
C PRO A 83 -19.55 -0.94 -6.18
N GLU A 84 -18.93 -0.58 -5.06
CA GLU A 84 -19.62 -0.25 -3.81
C GLU A 84 -20.26 1.15 -3.80
N LEU A 85 -19.93 2.00 -4.79
CA LEU A 85 -20.41 3.38 -4.85
C LEU A 85 -21.85 3.42 -5.37
N ILE A 86 -22.80 3.67 -4.47
CA ILE A 86 -24.20 3.89 -4.84
C ILE A 86 -24.45 5.39 -4.97
N ARG A 87 -24.72 5.85 -6.19
CA ARG A 87 -25.16 7.22 -6.46
C ARG A 87 -26.68 7.32 -6.47
N THR A 88 -27.18 8.38 -5.85
CA THR A 88 -28.61 8.72 -5.85
C THR A 88 -29.04 9.45 -7.13
N THR A 89 -28.09 9.98 -7.91
CA THR A 89 -28.32 10.61 -9.20
C THR A 89 -27.83 9.71 -10.33
N VAL A 90 -28.68 9.50 -11.34
CA VAL A 90 -28.33 8.72 -12.52
C VAL A 90 -27.48 9.60 -13.44
N ALA A 91 -26.17 9.30 -13.51
CA ALA A 91 -25.30 9.92 -14.49
C ALA A 91 -25.72 9.47 -15.91
N PRO A 92 -25.66 10.36 -16.92
CA PRO A 92 -25.83 9.95 -18.31
C PRO A 92 -24.84 8.83 -18.65
N ALA A 93 -25.31 7.81 -19.38
CA ALA A 93 -24.45 6.70 -19.79
C ALA A 93 -23.24 7.21 -20.59
N ALA A 94 -22.06 7.12 -20.00
CA ALA A 94 -20.83 7.51 -20.68
C ALA A 94 -20.49 6.47 -21.77
N ARG A 95 -20.24 6.94 -22.99
CA ARG A 95 -19.82 6.10 -24.12
C ARG A 95 -18.35 6.35 -24.42
N GLY A 96 -17.59 5.29 -24.68
CA GLY A 96 -16.19 5.40 -25.08
C GLY A 96 -15.38 4.15 -24.80
N ARG A 97 -14.08 4.23 -25.11
CA ARG A 97 -13.10 3.21 -24.77
C ARG A 97 -12.70 3.36 -23.30
N LEU A 98 -12.72 2.26 -22.56
CA LEU A 98 -12.11 2.17 -21.23
C LEU A 98 -10.58 2.20 -21.37
N THR A 99 -9.93 3.14 -20.69
CA THR A 99 -8.47 3.28 -20.64
C THR A 99 -8.00 3.35 -19.20
N LEU A 100 -6.69 3.27 -18.98
CA LEU A 100 -6.09 3.56 -17.67
C LEU A 100 -5.53 4.99 -17.67
N ALA A 101 -5.77 5.75 -16.61
CA ALA A 101 -5.21 7.09 -16.43
C ALA A 101 -4.77 7.35 -14.98
N GLY A 102 -3.87 8.32 -14.80
CA GLY A 102 -3.36 8.74 -13.50
C GLY A 102 -4.29 9.72 -12.79
N TRP A 103 -4.73 9.36 -11.57
CA TRP A 103 -5.61 10.12 -10.71
C TRP A 103 -4.97 10.34 -9.34
N ARG A 104 -4.85 11.60 -8.91
CA ARG A 104 -4.38 11.96 -7.57
C ARG A 104 -5.50 11.91 -6.56
N VAL A 105 -5.28 11.22 -5.44
CA VAL A 105 -6.22 11.12 -4.32
C VAL A 105 -5.55 11.56 -3.01
N PRO A 106 -6.26 12.29 -2.14
CA PRO A 106 -5.87 12.44 -0.74
C PRO A 106 -5.77 11.06 -0.08
N ILE A 107 -4.70 10.80 0.66
CA ILE A 107 -4.55 9.60 1.48
C ILE A 107 -4.24 9.95 2.93
N LEU A 108 -4.66 9.10 3.85
CA LEU A 108 -4.17 9.02 5.21
C LEU A 108 -3.30 7.77 5.34
N VAL A 109 -2.07 7.91 5.84
CA VAL A 109 -1.13 6.81 6.02
C VAL A 109 -1.09 6.42 7.49
N TYR A 110 -1.28 5.13 7.76
CA TYR A 110 -1.23 4.52 9.08
C TYR A 110 0.00 3.63 9.21
N ALA A 111 0.73 3.78 10.32
CA ALA A 111 1.79 2.86 10.70
C ALA A 111 1.21 1.44 10.93
N PRO A 112 2.04 0.38 10.88
CA PRO A 112 1.54 -0.99 10.95
C PRO A 112 0.64 -1.31 12.16
N ASP A 113 0.94 -0.77 13.34
CA ASP A 113 0.16 -1.01 14.56
C ASP A 113 -1.22 -0.33 14.50
N ASP A 114 -1.27 0.92 14.04
CA ASP A 114 -2.50 1.68 13.85
C ASP A 114 -3.34 1.10 12.70
N ALA A 115 -2.68 0.61 11.65
CA ALA A 115 -3.32 -0.06 10.52
C ALA A 115 -4.02 -1.35 10.97
N LEU A 116 -3.40 -2.16 11.84
CA LEU A 116 -4.04 -3.35 12.39
C LEU A 116 -5.27 -2.99 13.22
N SER A 117 -5.18 -1.95 14.05
CA SER A 117 -6.30 -1.44 14.85
C SER A 117 -7.47 -1.00 13.96
N LEU A 118 -7.17 -0.22 12.92
CA LEU A 118 -8.17 0.23 11.94
C LEU A 118 -8.84 -0.95 11.21
N LEU A 119 -8.06 -1.94 10.77
CA LEU A 119 -8.60 -3.08 10.02
C LEU A 119 -9.50 -3.98 10.87
N HIS A 120 -9.26 -4.11 12.17
CA HIS A 120 -10.15 -4.84 13.07
C HIS A 120 -11.43 -4.07 13.43
N ALA A 121 -11.41 -2.74 13.36
CA ALA A 121 -12.57 -1.89 13.63
C ALA A 121 -13.46 -1.66 12.40
N LEU A 122 -13.21 -2.37 11.29
CA LEU A 122 -13.77 -2.04 9.98
C LEU A 122 -15.31 -2.05 9.93
N ASP A 123 -15.94 -2.95 10.68
CA ASP A 123 -17.39 -3.10 10.74
C ASP A 123 -18.07 -1.98 11.56
N ASP A 124 -17.32 -1.29 12.42
CA ASP A 124 -17.82 -0.19 13.27
C ASP A 124 -17.63 1.19 12.61
N ILE A 125 -16.89 1.26 11.50
CA ILE A 125 -16.65 2.52 10.79
C ILE A 125 -17.94 2.97 10.08
N PRO A 126 -18.36 4.24 10.21
CA PRO A 126 -19.58 4.77 9.57
C PRO A 126 -19.40 5.06 8.07
N ALA A 127 -18.82 4.12 7.33
CA ALA A 127 -18.58 4.19 5.90
C ALA A 127 -18.56 2.79 5.27
N VAL A 128 -18.64 2.73 3.95
CA VAL A 128 -18.62 1.44 3.24
C VAL A 128 -17.17 1.03 2.97
N PRO A 129 -16.66 -0.08 3.53
CA PRO A 129 -15.36 -0.56 3.15
C PRO A 129 -15.40 -1.12 1.73
N GLY A 130 -14.51 -0.65 0.87
CA GLY A 130 -14.31 -1.18 -0.48
C GLY A 130 -13.62 -2.54 -0.46
N ALA A 131 -13.67 -3.27 -1.58
CA ALA A 131 -13.12 -4.61 -1.69
C ALA A 131 -11.65 -4.74 -1.25
N THR A 132 -10.80 -3.73 -1.50
CA THR A 132 -9.39 -3.77 -1.08
C THR A 132 -9.22 -3.71 0.42
N LEU A 133 -10.03 -2.91 1.12
CA LEU A 133 -9.93 -2.76 2.56
C LEU A 133 -10.44 -4.00 3.29
N ARG A 134 -11.55 -4.60 2.82
CA ARG A 134 -12.04 -5.90 3.32
C ARG A 134 -11.00 -7.01 3.13
N HIS A 135 -10.37 -7.05 1.96
CA HIS A 135 -9.32 -8.03 1.69
C HIS A 135 -8.09 -7.84 2.61
N LEU A 136 -7.73 -6.59 2.93
CA LEU A 136 -6.64 -6.31 3.87
C LEU A 136 -7.01 -6.70 5.31
N ALA A 137 -8.28 -6.56 5.70
CA ALA A 137 -8.76 -7.06 6.99
C ALA A 137 -8.67 -8.60 7.07
N GLU A 138 -9.10 -9.33 6.04
CA GLU A 138 -8.93 -10.79 5.97
C GLU A 138 -7.44 -11.21 6.04
N LEU A 139 -6.56 -10.43 5.40
CA LEU A 139 -5.11 -10.65 5.48
C LEU A 139 -4.57 -10.39 6.90
N ALA A 140 -5.06 -9.36 7.58
CA ALA A 140 -4.69 -9.04 8.95
C ALA A 140 -5.14 -10.14 9.92
N ASP A 141 -6.38 -10.61 9.80
CA ASP A 141 -6.91 -11.73 10.60
C ASP A 141 -6.06 -12.98 10.43
N PHE A 142 -5.68 -13.30 9.19
CA PHE A 142 -4.79 -14.43 8.92
C PHE A 142 -3.40 -14.24 9.56
N ALA A 143 -2.84 -13.02 9.52
CA ALA A 143 -1.57 -12.72 10.16
C ALA A 143 -1.65 -12.88 11.68
N VAL A 144 -2.74 -12.42 12.31
CA VAL A 144 -3.01 -12.57 13.74
C VAL A 144 -3.17 -14.05 14.11
N ASP A 145 -3.87 -14.84 13.31
CA ASP A 145 -4.01 -16.28 13.51
C ASP A 145 -2.65 -17.00 13.46
N LEU A 146 -1.78 -16.66 12.50
CA LEU A 146 -0.42 -17.21 12.44
C LEU A 146 0.38 -16.89 13.71
N VAL A 147 0.32 -15.66 14.21
CA VAL A 147 1.00 -15.26 15.45
C VAL A 147 0.43 -16.02 16.65
N THR A 148 -0.89 -16.10 16.75
CA THR A 148 -1.60 -16.78 17.85
C THR A 148 -1.26 -18.26 17.91
N ARG A 149 -1.07 -18.92 16.76
CA ARG A 149 -0.64 -20.32 16.66
C ARG A 149 0.87 -20.52 16.78
N GLY A 150 1.65 -19.46 17.00
CA GLY A 150 3.12 -19.52 17.09
C GLY A 150 3.80 -19.88 15.76
N ARG A 151 3.14 -19.59 14.62
CA ARG A 151 3.60 -19.92 13.26
C ARG A 151 4.45 -18.80 12.67
N VAL A 152 5.37 -18.28 13.46
CA VAL A 152 6.31 -17.22 13.07
C VAL A 152 7.73 -17.59 13.52
N LEU A 153 8.71 -17.31 12.66
CA LEU A 153 10.12 -17.57 12.94
C LEU A 153 10.87 -16.24 13.07
N PRO A 154 11.68 -16.05 14.13
CA PRO A 154 12.54 -14.89 14.24
C PRO A 154 13.67 -14.96 13.21
N GLY A 155 14.09 -13.82 12.69
CA GLY A 155 15.21 -13.71 11.77
C GLY A 155 15.79 -12.30 11.74
N VAL A 156 16.86 -12.13 10.97
CA VAL A 156 17.52 -10.84 10.77
C VAL A 156 17.53 -10.52 9.28
N ARG A 157 17.10 -9.32 8.92
CA ARG A 157 17.31 -8.73 7.58
C ARG A 157 18.45 -7.75 7.65
N THR A 158 19.45 -7.92 6.80
CA THR A 158 20.50 -6.92 6.60
C THR A 158 20.11 -6.01 5.46
N THR A 159 19.98 -4.72 5.74
CA THR A 159 19.88 -3.69 4.71
C THR A 159 21.30 -3.36 4.31
N THR A 160 21.79 -3.95 3.22
CA THR A 160 23.09 -3.58 2.67
C THR A 160 22.96 -2.14 2.21
N GLY A 161 23.58 -1.21 2.94
CA GLY A 161 23.74 0.16 2.47
C GLY A 161 24.47 0.11 1.14
N ASP A 162 23.87 0.72 0.12
CA ASP A 162 24.39 0.74 -1.23
C ASP A 162 25.81 1.32 -1.23
N GLN A 163 26.80 0.44 -1.36
CA GLN A 163 28.17 0.78 -1.71
C GLN A 163 28.37 0.12 -3.08
N PRO A 164 28.60 0.89 -4.15
CA PRO A 164 28.83 0.29 -5.45
C PRO A 164 30.08 -0.61 -5.36
N LEU A 165 29.89 -1.91 -5.67
CA LEU A 165 30.99 -2.84 -5.89
C LEU A 165 31.82 -2.33 -7.07
N GLY A 166 32.85 -1.51 -6.79
CA GLY A 166 33.53 -0.80 -7.86
C GLY A 166 34.71 0.06 -7.43
N ALA A 167 35.59 -0.44 -6.57
CA ALA A 167 36.97 0.04 -6.52
C ALA A 167 37.88 -1.17 -6.33
N ALA A 168 38.49 -1.61 -7.43
CA ALA A 168 39.56 -2.59 -7.39
C ALA A 168 40.64 -2.09 -6.42
N VAL A 169 40.85 -2.83 -5.33
CA VAL A 169 41.99 -2.63 -4.44
C VAL A 169 43.23 -3.01 -5.24
N THR A 170 43.90 -2.02 -5.82
CA THR A 170 45.26 -2.19 -6.32
C THR A 170 46.15 -2.48 -5.12
N ALA A 171 46.71 -3.68 -5.08
CA ALA A 171 47.75 -4.04 -4.13
C ALA A 171 48.93 -3.07 -4.28
N GLY A 172 49.14 -2.23 -3.28
CA GLY A 172 50.18 -1.20 -3.28
C GLY A 172 50.47 -0.73 -1.85
N ASP A 173 51.38 -1.47 -1.23
CA ASP A 173 52.25 -1.10 -0.10
C ASP A 173 51.66 -0.71 1.28
N ARG A 174 52.27 -1.29 2.32
CA ARG A 174 51.88 -1.13 3.73
C ARG A 174 52.73 -0.05 4.39
N THR A 175 52.14 0.93 5.07
CA THR A 175 52.68 1.48 6.33
C THR A 175 51.62 2.25 7.15
N SER A 176 51.52 1.86 8.43
CA SER A 176 51.11 2.63 9.62
C SER A 176 49.94 3.61 9.59
N GLY A 177 48.94 3.35 10.45
CA GLY A 177 48.02 4.38 10.95
C GLY A 177 46.77 3.77 11.56
N ALA A 178 46.61 3.89 12.88
CA ALA A 178 45.44 3.44 13.62
C ALA A 178 44.15 4.06 13.07
N GLY A 179 43.16 3.21 12.83
CA GLY A 179 41.83 3.58 12.37
C GLY A 179 41.14 2.37 11.78
N VAL A 180 40.67 1.45 12.62
CA VAL A 180 39.69 0.45 12.19
C VAL A 180 38.39 1.21 11.92
N THR A 181 38.26 1.75 10.71
CA THR A 181 36.94 2.02 10.15
C THR A 181 36.34 0.66 9.82
N GLY A 182 35.66 0.07 10.81
CA GLY A 182 34.82 -1.10 10.57
C GLY A 182 33.86 -0.81 9.41
N PRO A 183 33.43 -1.82 8.65
CA PRO A 183 32.48 -1.62 7.56
C PRO A 183 31.30 -0.82 8.09
N SER A 184 30.97 0.28 7.41
CA SER A 184 29.78 1.11 7.66
C SER A 184 28.63 0.19 8.00
N GLY A 185 28.14 0.29 9.24
CA GLY A 185 27.34 -0.75 9.87
C GLY A 185 26.15 -1.11 9.00
N ALA A 186 26.17 -2.31 8.41
CA ALA A 186 25.00 -2.86 7.74
C ALA A 186 23.85 -2.82 8.74
N ALA A 187 22.81 -2.04 8.45
CA ALA A 187 21.65 -1.95 9.32
C ALA A 187 21.00 -3.33 9.37
N ALA A 188 20.96 -3.94 10.54
CA ALA A 188 20.34 -5.24 10.76
C ALA A 188 19.00 -5.03 11.46
N GLN A 189 17.92 -5.52 10.86
CA GLN A 189 16.57 -5.45 11.41
C GLN A 189 16.12 -6.83 11.87
N ALA A 190 15.71 -6.94 13.13
CA ALA A 190 15.00 -8.12 13.61
C ALA A 190 13.63 -8.20 12.93
N VAL A 191 13.30 -9.35 12.36
CA VAL A 191 12.04 -9.57 11.66
C VAL A 191 11.40 -10.90 12.07
N TRP A 192 10.09 -10.99 11.92
CA TRP A 192 9.33 -12.22 12.07
C TRP A 192 8.86 -12.68 10.69
N ARG A 193 9.17 -13.92 10.33
CA ARG A 193 8.77 -14.52 9.06
C ARG A 193 7.62 -15.50 9.29
N PRO A 194 6.51 -15.41 8.54
CA PRO A 194 5.43 -16.37 8.69
C PRO A 194 5.87 -17.77 8.22
N LEU A 195 5.51 -18.80 8.97
CA LEU A 195 5.75 -20.20 8.61
C LEU A 195 4.57 -20.74 7.79
N LEU A 196 4.62 -20.49 6.48
CA LEU A 196 3.57 -20.87 5.54
C LEU A 196 3.79 -22.30 5.03
N THR A 197 3.22 -23.30 5.71
CA THR A 197 3.23 -24.70 5.26
C THR A 197 1.81 -25.28 5.23
N GLY A 198 1.58 -26.35 4.45
CA GLY A 198 0.28 -27.03 4.43
C GLY A 198 -0.89 -26.09 4.09
N THR A 199 -1.88 -26.05 4.97
CA THR A 199 -3.08 -25.20 4.84
C THR A 199 -2.74 -23.71 4.86
N ASP A 200 -1.77 -23.27 5.66
CA ASP A 200 -1.35 -21.86 5.73
C ASP A 200 -0.82 -21.39 4.37
N ALA A 201 -0.04 -22.25 3.68
CA ALA A 201 0.47 -21.96 2.34
C ALA A 201 -0.64 -21.96 1.27
N ALA A 202 -1.67 -22.79 1.42
CA ALA A 202 -2.82 -22.78 0.53
C ALA A 202 -3.66 -21.51 0.71
N TRP A 203 -3.90 -21.11 1.96
CA TRP A 203 -4.66 -19.90 2.28
C TRP A 203 -3.94 -18.63 1.85
N ALA A 204 -2.64 -18.51 2.13
CA ALA A 204 -1.82 -17.38 1.67
C ALA A 204 -1.85 -17.24 0.13
N ARG A 205 -1.81 -18.35 -0.61
CA ARG A 205 -1.97 -18.34 -2.07
C ARG A 205 -3.37 -17.90 -2.50
N SER A 206 -4.41 -18.36 -1.80
CA SER A 206 -5.79 -17.93 -2.09
C SER A 206 -5.96 -16.43 -1.88
N LEU A 207 -5.44 -15.87 -0.78
CA LEU A 207 -5.44 -14.43 -0.54
C LEU A 207 -4.70 -13.68 -1.66
N ALA A 208 -3.50 -14.14 -2.03
CA ALA A 208 -2.72 -13.51 -3.10
C ALA A 208 -3.45 -13.53 -4.46
N LEU A 209 -4.19 -14.61 -4.77
CA LEU A 209 -4.99 -14.72 -5.99
C LEU A 209 -6.28 -13.88 -5.93
N ALA A 210 -6.86 -13.70 -4.75
CA ALA A 210 -8.04 -12.90 -4.52
C ALA A 210 -7.75 -11.38 -4.42
N LEU A 211 -6.48 -10.98 -4.36
CA LEU A 211 -6.06 -9.58 -4.24
C LEU A 211 -6.74 -8.69 -5.29
N PRO A 212 -7.64 -7.77 -4.89
CA PRO A 212 -8.37 -6.95 -5.83
C PRO A 212 -7.41 -6.10 -6.68
N PRO A 213 -7.65 -5.94 -8.01
CA PRO A 213 -6.76 -5.19 -8.88
C PRO A 213 -6.46 -3.76 -8.40
N ALA A 214 -7.44 -3.12 -7.75
CA ALA A 214 -7.29 -1.79 -7.17
C ALA A 214 -6.20 -1.69 -6.09
N ALA A 215 -5.85 -2.79 -5.41
CA ALA A 215 -4.74 -2.81 -4.45
C ALA A 215 -3.38 -2.56 -5.12
N ARG A 216 -3.29 -2.75 -6.44
CA ARG A 216 -2.09 -2.51 -7.26
C ARG A 216 -2.15 -1.21 -8.05
N ALA A 217 -3.17 -0.37 -7.82
CA ALA A 217 -3.37 0.85 -8.60
C ALA A 217 -2.34 1.95 -8.27
N ALA A 218 -1.74 1.94 -7.08
CA ALA A 218 -0.80 2.97 -6.67
C ALA A 218 0.48 2.95 -7.51
N VAL A 219 0.82 4.11 -8.07
CA VAL A 219 2.09 4.34 -8.75
C VAL A 219 3.14 4.61 -7.69
N VAL A 220 3.91 3.57 -7.35
CA VAL A 220 5.04 3.69 -6.43
C VAL A 220 6.20 4.40 -7.14
N PRO A 221 6.69 5.54 -6.62
CA PRO A 221 7.86 6.22 -7.15
C PRO A 221 9.08 5.28 -7.19
N PRO A 222 10.00 5.43 -8.15
CA PRO A 222 11.15 4.52 -8.31
C PRO A 222 11.97 4.32 -7.03
N ALA A 223 12.16 5.38 -6.23
CA ALA A 223 12.92 5.34 -4.98
C ALA A 223 12.32 4.42 -3.89
N ALA A 224 11.02 4.14 -3.94
CA ALA A 224 10.36 3.22 -3.00
C ALA A 224 10.34 1.75 -3.48
N ARG A 225 10.74 1.49 -4.73
CA ARG A 225 10.79 0.12 -5.30
C ARG A 225 12.03 -0.65 -4.85
N GLU A 226 13.14 0.02 -4.63
CA GLU A 226 14.42 -0.60 -4.18
C GLU A 226 14.34 -1.15 -2.75
N ALA A 227 13.40 -0.68 -1.93
CA ALA A 227 13.14 -1.23 -0.59
C ALA A 227 12.40 -2.58 -0.60
N VAL A 228 11.72 -2.92 -1.71
CA VAL A 228 10.95 -4.17 -1.85
C VAL A 228 11.80 -5.21 -2.58
N VAL A 229 12.87 -5.68 -1.92
CA VAL A 229 13.44 -6.98 -2.28
C VAL A 229 12.51 -8.04 -1.68
N PRO A 230 11.80 -8.84 -2.50
CA PRO A 230 11.04 -9.96 -1.98
C PRO A 230 12.01 -10.89 -1.24
N PRO A 231 11.73 -11.33 0.00
CA PRO A 231 12.54 -12.38 0.59
C PRO A 231 12.50 -13.58 -0.36
N ALA A 232 13.68 -14.09 -0.73
CA ALA A 232 13.78 -15.35 -1.42
C ALA A 232 12.95 -16.37 -0.62
N VAL A 233 11.86 -16.84 -1.23
CA VAL A 233 11.07 -17.93 -0.68
C VAL A 233 11.97 -19.14 -0.79
N HIS A 234 12.73 -19.44 0.27
CA HIS A 234 13.42 -20.72 0.35
C HIS A 234 12.33 -21.77 0.52
N ALA A 235 11.91 -22.35 -0.61
CA ALA A 235 11.21 -23.61 -0.64
C ALA A 235 12.18 -24.68 -0.09
N ALA A 236 12.14 -24.89 1.21
CA ALA A 236 12.65 -26.12 1.80
C ALA A 236 11.56 -27.19 1.59
N VAL A 237 11.67 -27.90 0.46
CA VAL A 237 11.04 -29.20 0.27
C VAL A 237 12.17 -30.20 0.52
N GLU A 238 12.09 -30.93 1.63
CA GLU A 238 12.63 -32.30 1.71
C GLU A 238 11.55 -33.25 1.18
#